data_AF-A0A971NNK8-F1
#
_entry.id   AF-A0A971NNK8-F1
#
_cell.length_a   1.000
_cell.length_b   1.000
_cell.length_c   1.000
_cell.angle_alpha   90.00
_cell.angle_beta   90.00
_cell.angle_gamma   90.00
#
_symmetry.space_group_name_H-M   'P 1'
#
loop_
_entity.id
_entity.type
_entity.pdbx_description
1 polymer ?
#
loop_
_entity_poly.entity_id
_entity_poly.type
_entity_poly.pdbx_seq_one_letter_code
_entity_poly.pdbx_strand_id
1 'polypeptide(L)'
;CGKPMKLFTENTVDAAYEKHVPVIEKTAEGYRVKVGSVTHPMEEKHYIEWIELVADGRAYRAFLKPGDAPEAVFCIDAGQVTAREYCNLHGLWKSDI
;
A
#
# COMPACT_ATOMS: atom_id res chain seq x y z
N CYS A 1 21.97 7.15 -14.00
CA CYS A 1 23.07 6.61 -13.17
C CYS A 1 23.80 5.41 -13.79
N GLY A 2 23.50 4.97 -15.03
CA GLY A 2 24.27 3.91 -15.73
C GLY A 2 24.17 2.50 -15.13
N LYS A 3 23.27 2.28 -14.16
CA LYS A 3 23.07 1.01 -13.47
C LYS A 3 21.67 0.45 -13.76
N PRO A 4 21.47 -0.87 -13.74
CA PRO A 4 20.13 -1.47 -13.79
C PRO A 4 19.25 -0.92 -12.66
N MET A 5 17.96 -0.74 -12.95
CA MET A 5 16.99 -0.40 -11.92
C MET A 5 16.81 -1.57 -10.96
N LYS A 6 16.59 -1.24 -9.68
CA LYS A 6 16.27 -2.23 -8.66
C LYS A 6 14.82 -2.69 -8.85
N LEU A 7 14.62 -4.01 -8.95
CA LEU A 7 13.31 -4.61 -8.76
C LEU A 7 12.96 -4.55 -7.27
N PHE A 8 11.84 -3.91 -6.92
CA PHE A 8 11.31 -3.93 -5.57
C PHE A 8 10.32 -5.09 -5.45
N THR A 9 10.78 -6.18 -4.86
CA THR A 9 9.93 -7.34 -4.53
C THR A 9 9.19 -7.07 -3.23
N GLU A 10 7.87 -7.32 -3.23
CA GLU A 10 7.00 -7.13 -2.08
C GLU A 10 7.46 -7.93 -0.85
N ASN A 11 7.29 -7.37 0.35
CA ASN A 11 7.46 -8.05 1.65
C ASN A 11 8.87 -8.65 1.86
N THR A 12 9.91 -8.01 1.29
CA THR A 12 11.30 -8.51 1.39
C THR A 12 12.20 -7.69 2.31
N VAL A 13 11.77 -6.50 2.71
CA VAL A 13 12.56 -5.61 3.57
C VAL A 13 12.35 -5.99 5.04
N ASP A 14 13.44 -6.07 5.80
CA ASP A 14 13.38 -6.27 7.26
C ASP A 14 12.96 -4.96 7.95
N ALA A 15 11.64 -4.75 8.05
CA ALA A 15 11.02 -3.65 8.75
C ALA A 15 9.78 -4.13 9.53
N ALA A 16 9.21 -3.26 10.36
CA ALA A 16 8.05 -3.56 11.18
C ALA A 16 6.83 -3.97 10.32
N TYR A 17 6.55 -5.27 10.23
CA TYR A 17 5.46 -5.83 9.43
C TYR A 17 4.11 -5.19 9.78
N GLU A 18 3.86 -4.98 11.06
CA GLU A 18 2.61 -4.45 11.59
C GLU A 18 2.31 -3.02 11.11
N LYS A 19 3.32 -2.30 10.61
CA LYS A 19 3.20 -0.93 10.07
C LYS A 19 3.19 -0.86 8.55
N HIS A 20 3.55 -1.93 7.84
CA HIS A 20 3.73 -1.87 6.38
C HIS A 20 2.79 -2.79 5.62
N VAL A 21 2.51 -4.00 6.15
CA VAL A 21 1.56 -4.90 5.47
C VAL A 21 0.18 -4.22 5.40
N PRO A 22 -0.38 -4.01 4.19
CA PRO A 22 -1.68 -3.38 4.05
C PRO A 22 -2.77 -4.20 4.77
N VAL A 23 -3.71 -3.50 5.41
CA VAL A 23 -4.91 -4.10 6.01
C VAL A 23 -6.09 -3.75 5.12
N ILE A 24 -6.69 -4.78 4.53
CA ILE A 24 -7.80 -4.64 3.59
C ILE A 24 -9.12 -4.86 4.32
N GLU A 25 -10.03 -3.90 4.19
CA GLU A 25 -11.36 -3.92 4.80
C GLU A 25 -12.41 -3.78 3.69
N LYS A 26 -13.25 -4.81 3.50
CA LYS A 26 -14.39 -4.75 2.57
C LYS A 26 -15.43 -3.77 3.13
N THR A 27 -15.93 -2.86 2.30
CA THR A 27 -17.01 -1.93 2.62
C THR A 27 -18.22 -2.22 1.74
N ALA A 28 -19.35 -1.54 1.99
CA ALA A 28 -20.55 -1.68 1.15
C ALA A 28 -20.32 -1.22 -0.30
N GLU A 29 -19.36 -0.32 -0.53
CA GLU A 29 -19.10 0.31 -1.83
C GLU A 29 -17.79 -0.17 -2.49
N GLY A 30 -17.00 -1.00 -1.80
CA GLY A 30 -15.74 -1.52 -2.31
C GLY A 30 -14.79 -1.90 -1.18
N TYR A 31 -13.63 -1.25 -1.11
CA TYR A 31 -12.57 -1.57 -0.15
C TYR A 31 -11.93 -0.33 0.45
N ARG A 32 -11.63 -0.37 1.74
CA ARG A 32 -10.71 0.54 2.42
C ARG A 32 -9.42 -0.21 2.70
N VAL A 33 -8.29 0.38 2.31
CA VAL A 33 -6.96 -0.15 2.60
C VAL A 33 -6.27 0.80 3.55
N LYS A 34 -5.81 0.28 4.69
CA LYS A 34 -4.99 1.00 5.68
C LYS A 34 -3.57 0.47 5.63
N VAL A 35 -2.56 1.33 5.76
CA VAL A 35 -1.16 0.90 5.84
C VAL A 35 -0.72 0.87 7.28
N GLY A 36 -0.57 -0.40 7.67
CA GLY A 36 -0.34 -0.93 8.99
C GLY A 36 -1.62 -1.35 9.71
N SER A 37 -1.54 -2.50 10.38
CA SER A 37 -2.37 -2.80 11.56
C SER A 37 -2.08 -1.83 12.72
N VAL A 38 -0.86 -1.28 12.74
CA VAL A 38 -0.45 -0.09 13.50
C VAL A 38 -0.14 1.00 12.48
N THR A 39 -0.78 2.16 12.61
CA THR A 39 -0.64 3.28 11.66
C THR A 39 0.82 3.58 11.31
N HIS A 40 1.13 3.56 10.02
CA HIS A 40 2.44 3.96 9.50
C HIS A 40 2.68 5.49 9.67
N PRO A 41 3.91 5.94 9.94
CA PRO A 41 4.24 7.38 9.93
C PRO A 41 3.96 8.05 8.58
N MET A 42 3.53 9.31 8.59
CA MET A 42 3.29 10.09 7.36
C MET A 42 4.05 11.41 7.44
N GLU A 43 5.34 11.34 7.70
CA GLU A 43 6.24 12.49 7.86
C GLU A 43 6.95 12.82 6.54
N GLU A 44 7.43 14.05 6.34
CA GLU A 44 8.07 14.47 5.08
C GLU A 44 9.21 13.55 4.60
N LYS A 45 9.94 12.96 5.53
CA LYS A 45 11.07 12.05 5.24
C LYS A 45 10.70 10.57 5.29
N HIS A 46 9.51 10.23 5.79
CA HIS A 46 9.09 8.86 6.00
C HIS A 46 7.57 8.74 5.90
N TYR A 47 7.09 8.31 4.74
CA TYR A 47 5.66 8.22 4.43
C TYR A 47 5.39 7.15 3.40
N ILE A 48 4.11 6.78 3.29
CA ILE A 48 3.58 5.93 2.24
C ILE A 48 3.32 6.81 1.02
N GLU A 49 4.01 6.54 -0.09
CA GLU A 49 3.89 7.35 -1.30
C GLU A 49 2.60 7.02 -2.08
N TRP A 50 2.20 5.75 -2.08
CA TRP A 50 0.94 5.32 -2.68
C TRP A 50 0.42 4.02 -2.06
N ILE A 51 -0.89 3.85 -2.21
CA ILE A 51 -1.61 2.60 -2.00
C ILE A 51 -2.21 2.19 -3.35
N GLU A 52 -2.10 0.91 -3.69
CA GLU A 52 -2.66 0.32 -4.89
C GLU A 52 -3.56 -0.85 -4.53
N LEU A 53 -4.72 -0.95 -5.19
CA LEU A 53 -5.59 -2.11 -5.14
C LEU A 53 -5.63 -2.75 -6.54
N VAL A 54 -5.30 -4.04 -6.61
CA VAL A 54 -5.29 -4.82 -7.85
C VAL A 54 -6.43 -5.84 -7.80
N ALA A 55 -7.28 -5.82 -8.82
CA ALA A 55 -8.43 -6.69 -8.94
C ALA A 55 -8.79 -6.89 -10.42
N ASP A 56 -9.13 -8.12 -10.82
CA ASP A 56 -9.65 -8.44 -12.17
C ASP A 56 -8.83 -7.86 -13.33
N GLY A 57 -7.50 -7.93 -13.22
CA GLY A 57 -6.57 -7.41 -14.23
C GLY A 57 -6.45 -5.87 -14.27
N ARG A 58 -7.01 -5.16 -13.30
CA ARG A 58 -6.93 -3.71 -13.14
C ARG A 58 -6.12 -3.35 -11.91
N ALA A 59 -5.46 -2.19 -11.98
CA ALA A 59 -4.75 -1.59 -10.85
C ALA A 59 -5.30 -0.18 -10.61
N TYR A 60 -5.74 0.07 -9.37
CA TYR A 60 -6.26 1.35 -8.91
C TYR A 60 -5.27 1.92 -7.90
N ARG A 61 -4.76 3.13 -8.15
CA ARG A 61 -3.71 3.71 -7.30
C ARG A 61 -4.14 5.06 -6.73
N ALA A 62 -3.99 5.20 -5.42
CA ALA A 62 -4.11 6.45 -4.70
C ALA A 62 -2.72 6.90 -4.26
N PHE A 63 -2.29 8.08 -4.69
CA PHE A 63 -1.09 8.72 -4.17
C PHE A 63 -1.42 9.47 -2.89
N LEU A 64 -0.52 9.40 -1.92
CA LEU A 64 -0.63 10.10 -0.64
C LEU A 64 0.51 11.12 -0.51
N LYS A 65 0.37 12.01 0.45
CA LYS A 65 1.37 13.02 0.82
C LYS A 65 1.70 12.92 2.30
N PRO A 66 2.87 13.42 2.72
CA PRO A 66 3.13 13.64 4.15
C PRO A 66 1.98 14.41 4.81
N GLY A 67 1.56 13.97 5.99
CA GLY A 67 0.44 14.49 6.77
C GLY A 67 -0.91 13.83 6.48
N ASP A 68 -1.07 13.14 5.35
CA ASP A 68 -2.30 12.38 5.07
C ASP A 68 -2.44 11.19 6.03
N ALA A 69 -3.66 10.68 6.21
CA ALA A 69 -3.85 9.38 6.80
C ALA A 69 -3.29 8.30 5.83
N PRO A 70 -2.57 7.26 6.31
CA PRO A 70 -2.00 6.22 5.46
C PRO A 70 -3.08 5.22 5.03
N GLU A 71 -4.09 5.69 4.32
CA GLU A 71 -5.22 4.89 3.86
C GLU A 71 -5.82 5.39 2.56
N ALA A 72 -6.51 4.51 1.85
CA ALA A 72 -7.23 4.82 0.62
C ALA A 72 -8.52 4.01 0.52
N VAL A 73 -9.52 4.58 -0.14
CA VAL A 73 -10.80 3.93 -0.43
C VAL A 73 -10.93 3.73 -1.94
N PHE A 74 -11.34 2.53 -2.33
CA PHE A 74 -11.52 2.14 -3.72
C PHE A 74 -12.94 1.59 -3.91
N CYS A 75 -13.76 2.31 -4.67
CA CYS A 75 -15.14 1.93 -4.96
C CYS A 75 -15.19 0.95 -6.15
N ILE A 76 -14.89 -0.32 -5.89
CA ILE A 76 -14.88 -1.38 -6.91
C ILE A 76 -15.68 -2.60 -6.43
N ASP A 77 -16.34 -3.26 -7.37
CA ASP A 77 -16.97 -4.56 -7.13
C ASP A 77 -16.06 -5.68 -7.62
N ALA A 78 -15.38 -6.32 -6.68
CA ALA A 78 -14.50 -7.46 -6.90
C ALA A 78 -14.61 -8.43 -5.73
N GLY A 79 -14.31 -9.70 -5.97
CA GLY A 79 -14.30 -10.75 -4.95
C GLY A 79 -12.94 -10.93 -4.28
N GLN A 80 -11.89 -11.05 -5.10
CA GLN A 80 -10.50 -11.21 -4.67
C GLN A 80 -9.70 -9.96 -5.02
N VAL A 81 -8.90 -9.48 -4.07
CA VAL A 81 -8.09 -8.28 -4.27
C VAL A 81 -6.70 -8.41 -3.64
N THR A 82 -5.71 -7.82 -4.29
CA THR A 82 -4.37 -7.61 -3.72
C THR A 82 -4.21 -6.13 -3.43
N ALA A 83 -3.88 -5.78 -2.18
CA ALA A 83 -3.46 -4.42 -1.85
C ALA A 83 -1.94 -4.35 -1.81
N ARG A 84 -1.36 -3.29 -2.38
CA ARG A 84 0.05 -2.94 -2.28
C ARG A 84 0.22 -1.55 -1.72
N GLU A 85 1.33 -1.34 -1.03
CA GLU A 85 1.77 -0.01 -0.61
C GLU A 85 3.26 0.15 -0.89
N TYR A 86 3.70 1.39 -1.04
CA TYR A 86 5.13 1.70 -1.09
C TYR A 86 5.51 2.78 -0.07
N CYS A 87 6.35 2.39 0.88
CA CYS A 87 7.02 3.28 1.80
C CYS A 87 8.32 3.79 1.16
N ASN A 88 8.55 5.10 1.20
CA ASN A 88 9.73 5.71 0.61
C ASN A 88 11.06 5.20 1.21
N LEU A 89 11.04 4.70 2.46
CA LEU A 89 12.20 4.12 3.14
C LEU A 89 12.21 2.59 3.15
N HIS A 90 11.04 1.96 3.32
CA HIS A 90 10.93 0.52 3.56
C HIS A 90 10.41 -0.28 2.36
N GLY A 91 10.25 0.37 1.21
CA GLY A 91 9.99 -0.31 -0.06
C GLY A 91 8.55 -0.77 -0.21
N LEU A 92 8.38 -1.86 -0.98
CA LEU A 92 7.07 -2.32 -1.45
C LEU A 92 6.54 -3.45 -0.56
N TRP A 93 5.25 -3.37 -0.21
CA TRP A 93 4.56 -4.38 0.61
C TRP A 93 3.21 -4.75 0.00
N LYS A 94 2.70 -5.93 0.34
CA LYS A 94 1.37 -6.39 -0.09
C LYS A 94 0.67 -7.30 0.91
N SER A 95 -0.65 -7.39 0.75
CA SER A 95 -1.53 -8.41 1.31
C SER A 95 -2.65 -8.75 0.32
N ASP A 96 -3.30 -9.89 0.53
CA ASP A 96 -4.31 -10.45 -0.37
C ASP A 96 -5.56 -10.83 0.45
N ILE A 97 -6.76 -10.68 -0.12
CA ILE A 97 -8.03 -11.25 0.39
C ILE A 97 -8.88 -11.85 -0.73
#